data_AF-A0A2P6WK29-F1
#
_entry.id   AF-A0A2P6WK29-F1
#
_cell.length_a   1.000
_cell.length_b   1.000
_cell.length_c   1.000
_cell.angle_alpha   90.00
_cell.angle_beta   90.00
_cell.angle_gamma   90.00
#
_symmetry.space_group_name_H-M   'P 1'
#
loop_
_entity.id
_entity.type
_entity.pdbx_description
1 polymer ?
#
loop_
_entity_poly.entity_id
_entity_poly.type
_entity_poly.pdbx_seq_one_letter_code
_entity_poly.pdbx_strand_id
1 'polypeptide(L)'
;MKRSWYEKSPQILHAMMEEIPAKYSDLRVMAEQSAVFIRGNFPVMDGPEVLDRFQIEIRLPADFPASIPVLREVGGRIPWHGDRHVNQGTGEACPIVPEEWLVRPERGSMLAFLDGPVRNFFLGQILVEAGQPWPFGERSHGIDGLFEAYGEMIEISDRKAIVRYLECLSKE
;
A
#
# COMPACT_ATOMS: atom_id res chain seq x y z
N MET A 1 -26.60 -7.93 2.44
CA MET A 1 -25.22 -7.62 1.99
C MET A 1 -25.01 -6.12 2.09
N LYS A 2 -23.95 -5.63 2.75
CA LYS A 2 -23.60 -4.20 2.71
C LYS A 2 -23.15 -3.88 1.29
N ARG A 3 -23.73 -2.82 0.67
CA ARG A 3 -23.28 -2.33 -0.65
C ARG A 3 -21.83 -1.86 -0.60
N SER A 4 -21.07 -2.11 -1.66
CA SER A 4 -19.68 -1.70 -1.78
C SER A 4 -19.55 -0.17 -1.88
N TRP A 5 -18.37 0.38 -1.59
CA TRP A 5 -18.15 1.84 -1.64
C TRP A 5 -18.45 2.45 -3.01
N TYR A 6 -18.08 1.75 -4.10
CA TYR A 6 -18.28 2.20 -5.48
C TYR A 6 -19.75 2.11 -5.94
N GLU A 7 -20.57 1.29 -5.29
CA GLU A 7 -22.02 1.25 -5.52
C GLU A 7 -22.74 2.37 -4.77
N LYS A 8 -22.24 2.73 -3.58
CA LYS A 8 -22.78 3.83 -2.76
C LYS A 8 -22.38 5.20 -3.31
N SER A 9 -21.18 5.29 -3.85
CA SER A 9 -20.55 6.53 -4.31
C SER A 9 -19.89 6.34 -5.69
N PRO A 10 -20.67 6.06 -6.74
CA PRO A 10 -20.14 5.82 -8.09
C PRO A 10 -19.31 6.99 -8.64
N GLN A 11 -19.58 8.21 -8.19
CA GLN A 11 -18.80 9.39 -8.54
C GLN A 11 -17.33 9.29 -8.11
N ILE A 12 -17.02 8.61 -6.99
CA ILE A 12 -15.63 8.41 -6.55
C ILE A 12 -14.92 7.46 -7.50
N LEU A 13 -15.59 6.38 -7.92
CA LEU A 13 -15.04 5.45 -8.91
C LEU A 13 -14.81 6.16 -10.24
N HIS A 14 -15.77 6.95 -10.73
CA HIS A 14 -15.60 7.69 -11.99
C HIS A 14 -14.43 8.67 -11.91
N ALA A 15 -14.31 9.45 -10.83
CA ALA A 15 -13.16 10.34 -10.63
C ALA A 15 -11.83 9.57 -10.66
N MET A 16 -11.75 8.43 -9.97
CA MET A 16 -10.56 7.57 -10.03
C MET A 16 -10.24 7.07 -11.44
N MET A 17 -11.27 6.70 -12.22
CA MET A 17 -11.12 6.25 -13.62
C MET A 17 -10.59 7.35 -14.54
N GLU A 18 -10.76 8.63 -14.19
CA GLU A 18 -10.22 9.78 -14.93
C GLU A 18 -8.82 10.17 -14.43
N GLU A 19 -8.67 10.34 -13.12
CA GLU A 19 -7.47 10.89 -12.48
C GLU A 19 -6.26 9.94 -12.59
N ILE A 20 -6.46 8.63 -12.35
CA ILE A 20 -5.35 7.67 -12.33
C ILE A 20 -4.72 7.55 -13.73
N PRO A 21 -5.46 7.31 -14.82
CA PRO A 21 -4.87 7.26 -16.15
C PRO A 21 -4.31 8.61 -16.63
N ALA A 22 -4.87 9.74 -16.16
CA ALA A 22 -4.35 11.06 -16.50
C ALA A 22 -2.93 11.29 -15.93
N LYS A 23 -2.64 10.78 -14.73
CA LYS A 23 -1.31 10.86 -14.12
C LYS A 23 -0.40 9.70 -14.52
N TYR A 24 -0.93 8.49 -14.57
CA TYR A 24 -0.20 7.26 -14.90
C TYR A 24 -0.83 6.62 -16.15
N SER A 25 -0.32 7.00 -17.32
CA SER A 25 -0.91 6.66 -18.63
C SER A 25 -1.05 5.16 -18.91
N ASP A 26 -0.29 4.32 -18.22
CA ASP A 26 -0.31 2.86 -18.37
C ASP A 26 -1.17 2.13 -17.33
N LEU A 27 -1.72 2.85 -16.34
CA LEU A 27 -2.64 2.28 -15.37
C LEU A 27 -4.09 2.40 -15.81
N ARG A 28 -4.88 1.38 -15.51
CA ARG A 28 -6.32 1.34 -15.77
C ARG A 28 -7.06 0.96 -14.51
N VAL A 29 -8.19 1.61 -14.28
CA VAL A 29 -9.13 1.31 -13.20
C VAL A 29 -10.28 0.48 -13.78
N MET A 30 -10.59 -0.65 -13.16
CA MET A 30 -11.60 -1.59 -13.62
C MET A 30 -12.50 -1.99 -12.46
N ALA A 31 -13.81 -1.93 -12.64
CA ALA A 31 -14.77 -2.48 -11.70
C ALA A 31 -15.15 -3.90 -12.13
N GLU A 32 -14.87 -4.88 -11.26
CA GLU A 32 -15.32 -6.26 -11.41
C GLU A 32 -16.42 -6.55 -10.36
N GLN A 33 -17.10 -7.70 -10.46
CA GLN A 33 -18.32 -7.99 -9.68
C GLN A 33 -18.16 -7.82 -8.16
N SER A 34 -16.97 -8.00 -7.60
CA SER A 34 -16.71 -7.97 -6.15
C SER A 34 -15.68 -6.94 -5.70
N ALA A 35 -15.00 -6.24 -6.61
CA ALA A 35 -13.92 -5.32 -6.26
C ALA A 35 -13.60 -4.36 -7.41
N VAL A 36 -12.89 -3.28 -7.06
CA VAL A 36 -12.25 -2.39 -8.03
C VAL A 36 -10.77 -2.74 -8.08
N PHE A 37 -10.22 -2.80 -9.29
CA PHE A 37 -8.81 -3.08 -9.53
C PHE A 37 -8.14 -1.92 -10.25
N ILE A 38 -6.88 -1.69 -9.92
CA ILE A 38 -5.97 -0.84 -10.69
C ILE A 38 -4.87 -1.76 -11.23
N ARG A 39 -4.72 -1.83 -12.55
CA ARG A 39 -3.72 -2.70 -13.20
C ARG A 39 -2.93 -1.93 -14.25
N GLY A 40 -1.69 -2.35 -14.46
CA GLY A 40 -0.85 -1.84 -15.55
C GLY A 40 0.63 -1.79 -15.19
N ASN A 41 1.39 -1.06 -16.00
CA ASN A 41 2.81 -0.83 -15.75
C ASN A 41 2.98 0.44 -14.92
N PHE A 42 3.30 0.29 -13.64
CA PHE A 42 3.55 1.41 -12.74
C PHE A 42 4.97 1.94 -12.94
N PRO A 43 5.14 3.22 -13.31
CA PRO A 43 6.46 3.83 -13.41
C PRO A 43 6.94 4.29 -12.03
N VAL A 44 8.17 3.90 -11.67
CA VAL A 44 8.87 4.47 -10.52
C VAL A 44 9.63 5.70 -10.98
N MET A 45 9.23 6.87 -10.48
CA MET A 45 9.77 8.16 -10.93
C MET A 45 10.77 8.75 -9.93
N ASP A 46 11.83 9.39 -10.44
CA ASP A 46 12.65 10.36 -9.70
C ASP A 46 12.60 11.71 -10.41
N GLY A 47 11.83 12.65 -9.84
CA GLY A 47 11.42 13.85 -10.56
C GLY A 47 10.75 13.51 -11.91
N PRO A 48 11.24 14.03 -13.05
CA PRO A 48 10.69 13.72 -14.38
C PRO A 48 11.20 12.39 -14.97
N GLU A 49 12.21 11.75 -14.36
CA GLU A 49 12.84 10.56 -14.91
C GLU A 49 12.10 9.29 -14.47
N VAL A 50 11.91 8.35 -15.41
CA VAL A 50 11.42 7.00 -15.11
C VAL A 50 12.63 6.14 -14.79
N LEU A 51 12.78 5.74 -13.52
CA LEU A 51 13.86 4.85 -13.09
C LEU A 51 13.61 3.41 -13.56
N ASP A 52 12.36 2.94 -13.42
CA ASP A 52 11.97 1.59 -13.78
C ASP A 52 10.44 1.45 -13.87
N ARG A 53 9.96 0.26 -14.28
CA ARG A 53 8.54 -0.08 -14.36
C ARG A 53 8.26 -1.47 -13.78
N PHE A 54 7.15 -1.59 -13.08
CA PHE A 54 6.65 -2.85 -12.54
C PHE A 54 5.23 -3.12 -13.04
N GLN A 55 4.94 -4.37 -13.40
CA GLN A 55 3.57 -4.75 -13.71
C GLN A 55 2.84 -5.01 -12.40
N ILE A 56 1.79 -4.24 -12.12
CA ILE A 56 1.11 -4.26 -10.82
C ILE A 56 -0.37 -4.57 -10.95
N GLU A 57 -0.90 -5.10 -9.85
CA GLU A 57 -2.32 -5.14 -9.56
C GLU A 57 -2.55 -4.57 -8.15
N ILE A 58 -3.47 -3.61 -8.02
CA ILE A 58 -3.97 -3.14 -6.73
C ILE A 58 -5.46 -3.45 -6.66
N ARG A 59 -5.86 -4.27 -5.68
CA ARG A 59 -7.27 -4.55 -5.39
C ARG A 59 -7.77 -3.61 -4.29
N LEU A 60 -8.83 -2.87 -4.57
CA LEU A 60 -9.55 -2.10 -3.57
C LEU A 60 -10.66 -2.98 -2.96
N PRO A 61 -10.65 -3.19 -1.63
CA PRO A 61 -11.68 -3.98 -0.97
C PRO A 61 -13.05 -3.27 -0.99
N ALA A 62 -14.13 -4.02 -0.78
CA ALA A 62 -15.50 -3.53 -0.87
C ALA A 62 -15.83 -2.43 0.17
N ASP A 63 -15.09 -2.40 1.27
CA ASP A 63 -15.20 -1.47 2.38
C ASP A 63 -14.14 -0.34 2.33
N PHE A 64 -13.36 -0.22 1.26
CA PHE A 64 -12.46 0.93 1.05
C PHE A 64 -13.21 2.27 1.27
N PRO A 65 -12.62 3.25 1.98
CA PRO A 65 -11.25 3.28 2.50
C PRO A 65 -11.10 2.82 3.96
N ALA A 66 -12.04 2.04 4.51
CA ALA A 66 -11.90 1.47 5.85
C ALA A 66 -10.84 0.37 5.92
N SER A 67 -10.62 -0.33 4.80
CA SER A 67 -9.52 -1.28 4.62
C SER A 67 -8.52 -0.75 3.59
N ILE A 68 -7.24 -1.08 3.78
CA ILE A 68 -6.14 -0.68 2.90
C ILE A 68 -6.23 -1.36 1.52
N PRO A 69 -5.82 -0.69 0.42
CA PRO A 69 -5.65 -1.36 -0.88
C PRO A 69 -4.59 -2.46 -0.81
N VAL A 70 -4.81 -3.55 -1.56
CA VAL A 70 -3.89 -4.70 -1.59
C VAL A 70 -3.06 -4.66 -2.87
N LEU A 71 -1.75 -4.46 -2.73
CA LEU A 71 -0.79 -4.39 -3.84
C LEU A 71 -0.15 -5.77 -4.12
N ARG A 72 -0.01 -6.11 -5.40
CA ARG A 72 0.82 -7.20 -5.90
C ARG A 72 1.67 -6.73 -7.08
N GLU A 73 2.90 -7.21 -7.15
CA GLU A 73 3.68 -7.23 -8.40
C GLU A 73 3.33 -8.53 -9.12
N VAL A 74 2.92 -8.43 -10.39
CA VAL A 74 2.33 -9.54 -11.15
C VAL A 74 3.15 -9.91 -12.40
N GLY A 75 4.26 -9.22 -12.65
CA GLY A 75 5.24 -9.54 -13.69
C GLY A 75 6.26 -10.61 -13.26
N GLY A 76 6.33 -10.95 -11.97
CA GLY A 76 7.16 -12.04 -11.46
C GLY A 76 8.62 -11.66 -11.22
N ARG A 77 8.92 -10.36 -11.13
CA ARG A 77 10.28 -9.84 -10.90
C ARG A 77 10.68 -9.92 -9.43
N ILE A 78 9.73 -9.70 -8.52
CA ILE A 78 10.01 -9.62 -7.08
C ILE A 78 9.81 -11.00 -6.42
N PRO A 79 10.85 -11.57 -5.78
CA PRO A 79 10.71 -12.81 -5.01
C PRO A 79 9.76 -12.67 -3.82
N TRP A 80 8.98 -13.72 -3.54
CA TRP A 80 8.00 -13.71 -2.45
C TRP A 80 8.60 -14.18 -1.12
N HIS A 81 9.17 -13.25 -0.36
CA HIS A 81 9.61 -13.49 1.02
C HIS A 81 9.73 -12.18 1.82
N GLY A 82 9.89 -12.33 3.15
CA GLY A 82 9.90 -11.24 4.12
C GLY A 82 10.91 -10.13 3.81
N ASP A 83 12.15 -10.47 3.46
CA ASP A 83 13.19 -9.47 3.15
C ASP A 83 12.93 -8.65 1.88
N ARG A 84 11.98 -9.09 1.04
CA ARG A 84 11.47 -8.30 -0.09
C ARG A 84 10.16 -7.61 0.24
N HIS A 85 9.72 -7.62 1.50
CA HIS A 85 8.44 -7.10 1.96
C HIS A 85 7.26 -7.66 1.16
N VAL A 86 7.35 -8.96 0.81
CA VAL A 86 6.27 -9.69 0.12
C VAL A 86 5.87 -10.91 0.93
N ASN A 87 4.56 -11.08 1.11
CA ASN A 87 4.00 -12.26 1.74
C ASN A 87 4.26 -13.51 0.89
N GLN A 88 4.96 -14.49 1.44
CA GLN A 88 5.35 -15.73 0.74
C GLN A 88 4.14 -16.56 0.25
N GLY A 89 3.01 -16.53 0.95
CA GLY A 89 1.83 -17.32 0.61
C GLY A 89 0.88 -16.65 -0.38
N THR A 90 0.81 -15.31 -0.39
CA THR A 90 -0.20 -14.55 -1.15
C THR A 90 0.37 -13.65 -2.24
N GLY A 91 1.68 -13.40 -2.24
CA GLY A 91 2.34 -12.44 -3.13
C GLY A 91 2.01 -10.98 -2.83
N GLU A 92 1.31 -10.71 -1.71
CA GLU A 92 0.92 -9.36 -1.32
C GLU A 92 2.14 -8.59 -0.83
N ALA A 93 2.36 -7.42 -1.42
CA ALA A 93 3.39 -6.49 -0.99
C ALA A 93 2.96 -5.79 0.31
N CYS A 94 3.92 -5.48 1.18
CA CYS A 94 3.75 -4.69 2.38
C CYS A 94 4.40 -3.31 2.20
N PRO A 95 3.78 -2.38 1.43
CA PRO A 95 4.36 -1.07 1.17
C PRO A 95 4.32 -0.13 2.39
N ILE A 96 3.47 -0.44 3.37
CA ILE A 96 3.26 0.34 4.60
C ILE A 96 2.50 -0.53 5.62
N VAL A 97 2.69 -0.26 6.91
CA VAL A 97 1.85 -0.86 7.97
C VAL A 97 0.41 -0.36 7.80
N PRO A 98 -0.60 -1.25 7.71
CA PRO A 98 -1.98 -0.86 7.41
C PRO A 98 -2.55 0.23 8.32
N GLU A 99 -2.31 0.15 9.62
CA GLU A 99 -2.77 1.11 10.61
C GLU A 99 -2.15 2.49 10.40
N GLU A 100 -0.87 2.54 10.01
CA GLU A 100 -0.16 3.79 9.70
C GLU A 100 -0.79 4.49 8.49
N TRP A 101 -1.29 3.75 7.50
CA TRP A 101 -2.04 4.32 6.38
C TRP A 101 -3.45 4.76 6.81
N LEU A 102 -4.15 3.92 7.58
CA LEU A 102 -5.56 4.12 7.92
C LEU A 102 -5.81 5.31 8.85
N VAL A 103 -4.80 5.77 9.60
CA VAL A 103 -4.92 7.01 10.40
C VAL A 103 -4.70 8.29 9.58
N ARG A 104 -4.20 8.19 8.35
CA ARG A 104 -3.90 9.37 7.53
C ARG A 104 -5.19 10.02 6.98
N PRO A 105 -5.23 11.36 6.89
CA PRO A 105 -6.37 12.05 6.30
C PRO A 105 -6.59 11.68 4.83
N GLU A 106 -5.52 11.37 4.10
CA GLU A 106 -5.52 10.99 2.68
C GLU A 106 -5.80 9.51 2.41
N ARG A 107 -6.17 8.69 3.41
CA ARG A 107 -6.37 7.22 3.26
C ARG A 107 -7.33 6.79 2.15
N GLY A 108 -8.22 7.68 1.71
CA GLY A 108 -9.15 7.47 0.60
C GLY A 108 -8.63 7.88 -0.78
N SER A 109 -7.42 8.44 -0.88
CA SER A 109 -6.80 8.87 -2.13
C SER A 109 -5.88 7.79 -2.67
N MET A 110 -6.27 7.18 -3.80
CA MET A 110 -5.39 6.22 -4.48
C MET A 110 -4.19 6.89 -5.14
N LEU A 111 -4.27 8.17 -5.52
CA LEU A 111 -3.10 8.90 -5.99
C LEU A 111 -2.06 9.04 -4.87
N ALA A 112 -2.49 9.41 -3.66
CA ALA A 112 -1.57 9.49 -2.51
C ALA A 112 -0.96 8.11 -2.15
N PHE A 113 -1.75 7.04 -2.26
CA PHE A 113 -1.23 5.68 -2.06
C PHE A 113 -0.19 5.29 -3.12
N LEU A 114 -0.44 5.63 -4.39
CA LEU A 114 0.48 5.39 -5.51
C LEU A 114 1.78 6.21 -5.38
N ASP A 115 1.66 7.50 -5.05
CA ASP A 115 2.79 8.44 -4.93
C ASP A 115 3.67 8.18 -3.71
N GLY A 116 3.09 7.65 -2.62
CA GLY A 116 3.79 7.38 -1.37
C GLY A 116 4.11 5.90 -1.22
N PRO A 117 3.29 5.11 -0.50
CA PRO A 117 3.56 3.70 -0.20
C PRO A 117 4.01 2.86 -1.40
N VAL A 118 3.26 2.90 -2.52
CA VAL A 118 3.55 2.07 -3.70
C VAL A 118 4.87 2.48 -4.36
N ARG A 119 5.07 3.77 -4.62
CA ARG A 119 6.33 4.30 -5.17
C ARG A 119 7.52 3.94 -4.29
N ASN A 120 7.41 4.17 -2.98
CA ASN A 120 8.49 3.93 -2.03
C ASN A 120 8.87 2.44 -1.95
N PHE A 121 7.87 1.56 -1.97
CA PHE A 121 8.09 0.11 -2.04
C PHE A 121 8.91 -0.25 -3.28
N PHE A 122 8.47 0.14 -4.48
CA PHE A 122 9.17 -0.23 -5.71
C PHE A 122 10.54 0.44 -5.87
N LEU A 123 10.71 1.67 -5.36
CA LEU A 123 12.04 2.29 -5.29
C LEU A 123 13.00 1.46 -4.43
N GLY A 124 12.53 0.97 -3.29
CA GLY A 124 13.30 0.05 -2.45
C GLY A 124 13.64 -1.26 -3.16
N GLN A 125 12.69 -1.84 -3.91
CA GLN A 125 12.94 -3.05 -4.71
C GLN A 125 14.07 -2.86 -5.73
N ILE A 126 14.08 -1.72 -6.44
CA ILE A 126 15.14 -1.35 -7.39
C ILE A 126 16.50 -1.30 -6.68
N LEU A 127 16.56 -0.65 -5.51
CA LEU A 127 17.80 -0.49 -4.76
C LEU A 127 18.34 -1.83 -4.24
N VAL A 128 17.47 -2.69 -3.69
CA VAL A 128 17.88 -4.02 -3.21
C VAL A 128 18.34 -4.91 -4.36
N GLU A 129 17.71 -4.84 -5.53
CA GLU A 129 18.20 -5.54 -6.73
C GLU A 129 19.60 -5.07 -7.16
N ALA A 130 19.91 -3.78 -6.95
CA ALA A 130 21.23 -3.21 -7.17
C ALA A 130 22.22 -3.48 -6.02
N GLY A 131 21.85 -4.29 -5.02
CA GLY A 131 22.69 -4.59 -3.86
C GLY A 131 22.82 -3.45 -2.85
N GLN A 132 21.95 -2.43 -2.94
CA GLN A 132 21.87 -1.33 -1.99
C GLN A 132 20.89 -1.66 -0.86
N PRO A 133 21.06 -1.05 0.34
CA PRO A 133 20.07 -1.17 1.39
C PRO A 133 18.76 -0.46 1.01
N TRP A 134 17.70 -0.74 1.77
CA TRP A 134 16.44 -0.01 1.62
C TRP A 134 16.60 1.49 1.93
N PRO A 135 16.00 2.37 1.10
CA PRO A 135 16.27 3.82 1.15
C PRO A 135 15.68 4.55 2.36
N PHE A 136 14.68 3.97 3.02
CA PHE A 136 13.93 4.62 4.11
C PHE A 136 14.17 3.94 5.47
N GLY A 137 15.23 3.13 5.55
CA GLY A 137 15.42 2.18 6.66
C GLY A 137 14.51 0.97 6.52
N GLU A 138 14.68 0.00 7.41
CA GLU A 138 13.81 -1.16 7.52
C GLU A 138 13.38 -1.33 8.97
N ARG A 139 12.07 -1.52 9.15
CA ARG A 139 11.55 -2.07 10.40
C ARG A 139 11.81 -3.56 10.45
N SER A 140 11.93 -4.11 11.66
CA SER A 140 12.03 -5.54 11.89
C SER A 140 10.85 -6.29 11.26
N HIS A 141 11.03 -7.54 10.85
CA HIS A 141 9.92 -8.31 10.29
C HIS A 141 8.92 -8.79 11.37
N GLY A 142 7.65 -8.90 10.98
CA GLY A 142 6.60 -9.46 11.82
C GLY A 142 6.22 -8.56 13.00
N ILE A 143 6.03 -9.17 14.17
CA ILE A 143 5.50 -8.46 15.35
C ILE A 143 6.44 -7.37 15.87
N ASP A 144 7.75 -7.54 15.69
CA ASP A 144 8.73 -6.56 16.16
C ASP A 144 8.61 -5.26 15.36
N GLY A 145 8.48 -5.33 14.03
CA GLY A 145 8.23 -4.14 13.20
C GLY A 145 6.89 -3.49 13.44
N LEU A 146 5.88 -4.27 13.88
CA LEU A 146 4.60 -3.71 14.27
C LEU A 146 4.72 -2.87 15.55
N PHE A 147 5.51 -3.33 16.53
CA PHE A 147 5.83 -2.52 17.72
C PHE A 147 6.63 -1.26 17.36
N GLU A 148 7.59 -1.36 16.44
CA GLU A 148 8.33 -0.20 15.93
C GLU A 148 7.37 0.81 15.29
N ALA A 149 6.48 0.37 14.40
CA ALA A 149 5.51 1.23 13.72
C ALA A 149 4.55 1.92 14.69
N TYR A 150 3.92 1.18 15.62
CA TYR A 150 3.05 1.81 16.62
C TYR A 150 3.82 2.75 17.53
N GLY A 151 5.03 2.35 17.94
CA GLY A 151 5.86 3.16 18.80
C GLY A 151 6.28 4.48 18.16
N GLU A 152 6.58 4.48 16.87
CA GLU A 152 6.83 5.70 16.10
C GLU A 152 5.56 6.56 15.96
N MET A 153 4.40 5.95 15.68
CA MET A 153 3.13 6.68 15.54
C MET A 153 2.71 7.44 16.81
N ILE A 154 3.00 6.89 17.99
CA ILE A 154 2.59 7.46 19.28
C ILE A 154 3.77 8.00 20.10
N GLU A 155 4.98 7.99 19.53
CA GLU A 155 6.24 8.43 20.15
C GLU A 155 6.59 7.69 21.46
N ILE A 156 6.36 6.37 21.52
CA ILE A 156 6.63 5.51 22.69
C ILE A 156 7.36 4.24 22.29
N SER A 157 8.47 3.92 22.95
CA SER A 157 9.22 2.68 22.69
C SER A 157 8.91 1.52 23.66
N ASP A 158 8.26 1.78 24.79
CA ASP A 158 7.91 0.73 25.76
C ASP A 158 6.75 -0.13 25.24
N ARG A 159 7.05 -1.39 24.91
CA ARG A 159 6.06 -2.35 24.38
C ARG A 159 4.85 -2.52 25.30
N LYS A 160 5.02 -2.47 26.62
CA LYS A 160 3.90 -2.60 27.57
C LYS A 160 2.97 -1.40 27.51
N ALA A 161 3.51 -0.18 27.40
CA ALA A 161 2.73 1.03 27.20
C ALA A 161 1.98 1.00 25.86
N ILE A 162 2.64 0.58 24.77
CA ILE A 162 2.00 0.40 23.45
C ILE A 162 0.79 -0.55 23.56
N VAL A 163 0.98 -1.75 24.14
CA VAL A 163 -0.12 -2.72 24.34
C VAL A 163 -1.26 -2.11 25.13
N ARG A 164 -0.96 -1.43 26.26
CA ARG A 164 -1.98 -0.81 27.10
C ARG A 164 -2.80 0.25 26.33
N TYR A 165 -2.18 1.00 25.43
CA TYR A 165 -2.88 1.99 24.61
C TYR A 165 -3.76 1.33 23.56
N LEU A 166 -3.25 0.29 22.88
CA LEU A 166 -4.05 -0.51 21.95
C LEU A 166 -5.24 -1.19 22.64
N GLU A 167 -5.06 -1.68 23.88
CA GLU A 167 -6.14 -2.25 24.69
C GLU A 167 -7.25 -1.23 24.98
N CYS A 168 -6.91 0.04 25.23
CA CYS A 168 -7.91 1.10 25.41
C CYS A 168 -8.75 1.31 24.14
N LEU A 169 -8.13 1.28 22.96
CA LEU A 169 -8.81 1.44 21.68
C LEU A 169 -9.66 0.21 21.29
N SER A 170 -9.25 -0.98 21.70
CA SER A 170 -9.94 -2.24 21.35
C SER A 170 -11.26 -2.49 22.09
N LYS A 171 -11.57 -1.67 23.11
CA LYS A 171 -12.72 -1.84 24.01
C LYS A 171 -13.93 -0.96 23.64
N GLU A 172 -13.86 -0.28 22.49
CA GLU A 172 -14.99 0.43 21.86
C GLU A 172 -15.60 -0.41 20.73
#